data_AF-A0A0R3WKA2-F1
#
_entry.id   AF-A0A0R3WKA2-F1
#
_cell.length_a   1.000
_cell.length_b   1.000
_cell.length_c   1.000
_cell.angle_alpha   90.00
_cell.angle_beta   90.00
_cell.angle_gamma   90.00
#
_symmetry.space_group_name_H-M   'P 1'
#
loop_
_entity.id
_entity.type
_entity.pdbx_description
1 polymer ?
#
loop_
_entity_poly.entity_id
_entity_poly.type
_entity_poly.pdbx_seq_one_letter_code
_entity_poly.pdbx_strand_id
1 'polypeptide(L)'
;MIRETKYQNSQNAISQLRQDLTSRMQEKEEELESLKRSSHRTIEDLNGVLKDLESKHRSEAARWKKKMEATIGDMEHELAVEREAKEAAEKAVQEAEDRYNQLAIEFDDVNHTMEEMRSALQLSESRRQTVSEELEMLRVQLEASERSRRKAESETQEITNRVSELNAQGNEERIAKLLLDVSRLTADLQAEQDLARRADAGKRQLETDLRDANNRLKAAEQACEDAEKDSNRKISGMEARIRDAEMTAEAEAKRVRELTAHLRKVERAHKEVSQAIEEERSLAAQMKELMERSQGKLKSMRRQVEEAEAVAAAANMKLRKAQEQLEEAELRASMAERRASLQAEAAREKQTTLIPRMRSTSFVREGSTFSATDYTPRRSRRTPAFRSVESEERDIINGVAD
;
A
#
# COMPACT_ATOMS: atom_id res chain seq x y z
N MET A 1 60.10 77.89 130.25
CA MET A 1 60.61 76.51 130.06
C MET A 1 59.50 75.46 129.93
N ILE A 2 58.80 74.98 130.97
CA ILE A 2 57.85 73.84 130.83
C ILE A 2 56.73 74.09 129.79
N ARG A 3 56.12 75.29 129.76
CA ARG A 3 55.08 75.65 128.76
C ARG A 3 55.60 75.71 127.33
N GLU A 4 56.87 76.07 127.15
CA GLU A 4 57.49 76.27 125.85
C GLU A 4 57.97 74.95 125.25
N THR A 5 58.52 74.04 126.07
CA THR A 5 58.73 72.63 125.68
C THR A 5 57.42 71.91 125.37
N LYS A 6 56.33 72.18 126.11
CA LYS A 6 55.01 71.60 125.80
C LYS A 6 54.42 72.16 124.50
N TYR A 7 54.60 73.45 124.23
CA TYR A 7 54.21 74.08 122.97
C TYR A 7 55.02 73.52 121.79
N GLN A 8 56.34 73.42 121.92
CA GLN A 8 57.21 72.84 120.90
C GLN A 8 56.89 71.36 120.64
N ASN A 9 56.65 70.57 121.69
CA ASN A 9 56.23 69.18 121.55
C ASN A 9 54.85 69.06 120.90
N SER A 10 53.90 69.94 121.23
CA SER A 10 52.59 70.01 120.58
C SER A 10 52.70 70.44 119.12
N GLN A 11 53.58 71.38 118.80
CA GLN A 11 53.81 71.89 117.44
C GLN A 11 54.49 70.83 116.58
N ASN A 12 55.45 70.10 117.12
CA ASN A 12 56.08 68.95 116.48
C ASN A 12 55.07 67.81 116.27
N ALA A 13 54.22 67.51 117.26
CA ALA A 13 53.16 66.50 117.13
C ALA A 13 52.11 66.89 116.08
N ILE A 14 51.71 68.16 116.00
CA ILE A 14 50.82 68.67 114.94
C ILE A 14 51.51 68.59 113.57
N SER A 15 52.80 68.92 113.48
CA SER A 15 53.56 68.81 112.24
C SER A 15 53.71 67.36 111.78
N GLN A 16 53.98 66.43 112.70
CA GLN A 16 54.03 65.00 112.42
C GLN A 16 52.66 64.46 112.00
N LEU A 17 51.58 64.80 112.72
CA LEU A 17 50.22 64.40 112.33
C LEU A 17 49.82 64.98 110.97
N ARG A 18 50.20 66.22 110.67
CA ARG A 18 49.99 66.81 109.34
C ARG A 18 50.76 66.05 108.26
N GLN A 19 52.04 65.75 108.50
CA GLN A 19 52.87 64.99 107.57
C GLN A 19 52.31 63.57 107.35
N ASP A 20 51.92 62.88 108.42
CA ASP A 20 51.30 61.56 108.37
C ASP A 20 49.96 61.58 107.64
N LEU A 21 49.11 62.59 107.89
CA LEU A 21 47.85 62.77 107.16
C LEU A 21 48.09 63.06 105.68
N THR A 22 49.09 63.89 105.34
CA THR A 22 49.44 64.16 103.94
C THR A 22 50.02 62.93 103.25
N SER A 23 50.90 62.16 103.93
CA SER A 23 51.44 60.90 103.40
C SER A 23 50.34 59.89 103.18
N ARG A 24 49.43 59.73 104.15
CA ARG A 24 48.25 58.85 104.01
C ARG A 24 47.31 59.29 102.90
N MET A 25 47.11 60.61 102.72
CA MET A 25 46.32 61.10 101.59
C MET A 25 47.00 60.78 100.27
N GLN A 26 48.32 60.99 100.15
CA GLN A 26 49.09 60.65 98.95
C GLN A 26 49.06 59.14 98.67
N GLU A 27 49.28 58.30 99.68
CA GLU A 27 49.16 56.85 99.57
C GLU A 27 47.76 56.43 99.11
N LYS A 28 46.70 57.07 99.64
CA LYS A 28 45.32 56.80 99.20
C LYS A 28 45.03 57.30 97.80
N GLU A 29 45.59 58.43 97.39
CA GLU A 29 45.51 58.95 96.03
C GLU A 29 46.23 58.02 95.05
N GLU A 30 47.44 57.54 95.39
CA GLU A 30 48.20 56.57 94.61
C GLU A 30 47.50 55.20 94.53
N GLU A 31 46.94 54.69 95.63
CA GLU A 31 46.11 53.48 95.65
C GLU A 31 44.89 53.64 94.74
N LEU A 32 44.21 54.79 94.80
CA LEU A 32 43.01 55.08 94.01
C LEU A 32 43.35 55.24 92.52
N GLU A 33 44.47 55.88 92.18
CA GLU A 33 44.97 55.95 90.82
C GLU A 33 45.43 54.59 90.28
N SER A 34 46.04 53.76 91.13
CA SER A 34 46.41 52.38 90.80
C SER A 34 45.16 51.55 90.52
N LEU A 35 44.13 51.65 91.36
CA LEU A 35 42.84 50.96 91.20
C LEU A 35 42.09 51.44 89.95
N LYS A 36 42.11 52.75 89.66
CA LYS A 36 41.55 53.29 88.41
C LYS A 36 42.27 52.74 87.19
N ARG A 37 43.60 52.72 87.20
CA ARG A 37 44.41 52.16 86.11
C ARG A 37 44.17 50.66 85.94
N SER A 38 44.10 49.89 87.03
CA SER A 38 43.80 48.46 86.96
C SER A 38 42.38 48.20 86.46
N SER A 39 41.38 48.95 86.95
CA SER A 39 40.00 48.83 86.51
C SER A 39 39.84 49.21 85.04
N HIS A 40 40.51 50.28 84.58
CA HIS A 40 40.49 50.68 83.17
C HIS A 40 41.06 49.59 82.27
N ARG A 41 42.22 49.01 82.62
CA ARG A 41 42.80 47.86 81.91
C ARG A 41 41.84 46.68 81.86
N THR A 42 41.21 46.33 82.98
CA THR A 42 40.22 45.22 82.99
C THR A 42 39.03 45.50 82.08
N ILE A 43 38.57 46.76 81.96
CA ILE A 43 37.49 47.14 81.05
C ILE A 43 37.96 47.05 79.60
N GLU A 44 39.17 47.51 79.28
CA GLU A 44 39.76 47.37 77.94
C GLU A 44 39.91 45.91 77.54
N ASP A 45 40.41 45.06 78.45
CA ASP A 45 40.54 43.61 78.23
C ASP A 45 39.17 42.96 77.98
N LEU A 46 38.17 43.25 78.83
CA LEU A 46 36.80 42.73 78.66
C LEU A 46 36.16 43.21 77.37
N ASN A 47 36.33 44.48 77.00
CA ASN A 47 35.86 45.02 75.72
C ASN A 47 36.55 44.35 74.52
N GLY A 48 37.84 44.04 74.63
CA GLY A 48 38.59 43.28 73.64
C GLY A 48 38.02 41.88 73.46
N VAL A 49 37.85 41.15 74.56
CA VAL A 49 37.25 39.80 74.55
C VAL A 49 35.83 39.82 73.98
N LEU A 50 35.00 40.80 74.38
CA LEU A 50 33.63 40.95 73.87
C LEU A 50 33.61 41.21 72.37
N LYS A 51 34.47 42.11 71.88
CA LYS A 51 34.61 42.38 70.44
C LYS A 51 35.04 41.14 69.65
N ASP A 52 35.98 40.36 70.19
CA ASP A 52 36.44 39.12 69.57
C ASP A 52 35.35 38.05 69.55
N LEU A 53 34.60 37.89 70.64
CA LEU A 53 33.46 36.98 70.71
C LEU A 53 32.35 37.38 69.74
N GLU A 54 31.98 38.65 69.69
CA GLU A 54 30.98 39.14 68.73
C GLU A 54 31.45 38.96 67.29
N SER A 55 32.73 39.21 67.00
CA SER A 55 33.31 38.97 65.68
C SER A 55 33.23 37.49 65.30
N LYS A 56 33.57 36.58 66.22
CA LYS A 56 33.46 35.13 66.02
C LYS A 56 32.01 34.72 65.76
N HIS A 57 31.07 35.10 66.61
CA HIS A 57 29.66 34.75 66.43
C HIS A 57 29.05 35.34 65.15
N ARG A 58 29.39 36.58 64.80
CA ARG A 58 28.99 37.15 63.50
C ARG A 58 29.56 36.36 62.32
N SER A 59 30.82 35.93 62.42
CA SER A 59 31.45 35.11 61.37
C SER A 59 30.81 33.72 61.24
N GLU A 60 30.46 33.08 62.36
CA GLU A 60 29.78 31.79 62.39
C GLU A 60 28.35 31.90 61.85
N ALA A 61 27.59 32.90 62.28
CA ALA A 61 26.26 33.18 61.75
C ALA A 61 26.30 33.44 60.24
N ALA A 62 27.29 34.19 59.75
CA ALA A 62 27.48 34.42 58.31
C ALA A 62 27.84 33.13 57.54
N ARG A 63 28.66 32.24 58.13
CA ARG A 63 28.98 30.93 57.54
C ARG A 63 27.75 30.04 57.45
N TRP A 64 26.96 29.94 58.52
CA TRP A 64 25.72 29.17 58.53
C TRP A 64 24.68 29.74 57.58
N LYS A 65 24.54 31.08 57.52
CA LYS A 65 23.69 31.74 56.54
C LYS A 65 24.07 31.37 55.11
N LYS A 66 25.36 31.51 54.74
CA LYS A 66 25.82 31.11 53.39
C LYS A 66 25.61 29.63 53.10
N LYS A 67 25.80 28.75 54.09
CA LYS A 67 25.55 27.32 53.93
C LYS A 67 24.06 27.04 53.67
N MET A 68 23.17 27.66 54.42
CA MET A 68 21.72 27.51 54.22
C MET A 68 21.26 28.11 52.89
N GLU A 69 21.79 29.27 52.49
CA GLU A 69 21.53 29.87 51.18
C GLU A 69 21.98 28.95 50.04
N ALA A 70 23.15 28.32 50.17
CA ALA A 70 23.61 27.33 49.20
C ALA A 70 22.68 26.10 49.15
N THR A 71 22.31 25.52 50.30
CA THR A 71 21.39 24.37 50.34
C THR A 71 20.00 24.71 49.80
N ILE A 72 19.49 25.92 50.05
CA ILE A 72 18.24 26.39 49.45
C ILE A 72 18.37 26.47 47.93
N GLY A 73 19.46 27.05 47.41
CA GLY A 73 19.72 27.12 45.98
C GLY A 73 19.82 25.75 45.31
N ASP A 74 20.50 24.79 45.96
CA ASP A 74 20.61 23.41 45.47
C ASP A 74 19.23 22.73 45.43
N MET A 75 18.43 22.87 46.50
CA MET A 75 17.06 22.32 46.54
C MET A 75 16.13 22.99 45.52
N GLU A 76 16.25 24.29 45.29
CA GLU A 76 15.49 25.01 44.26
C GLU A 76 15.84 24.51 42.86
N HIS A 77 17.13 24.23 42.61
CA HIS A 77 17.58 23.66 41.34
C HIS A 77 17.05 22.24 41.14
N GLU A 78 17.17 21.35 42.15
CA GLU A 78 16.63 19.99 42.10
C GLU A 78 15.12 20.00 41.86
N LEU A 79 14.38 20.88 42.54
CA LEU A 79 12.94 21.00 42.37
C LEU A 79 12.56 21.50 40.96
N ALA A 80 13.36 22.39 40.36
CA ALA A 80 13.17 22.81 38.98
C ALA A 80 13.40 21.66 37.99
N VAL A 81 14.46 20.87 38.18
CA VAL A 81 14.74 19.69 37.35
C VAL A 81 13.63 18.65 37.45
N GLU A 82 13.15 18.36 38.66
CA GLU A 82 12.03 17.42 38.87
C GLU A 82 10.73 17.92 38.24
N ARG A 83 10.46 19.24 38.27
CA ARG A 83 9.30 19.80 37.58
C ARG A 83 9.40 19.61 36.06
N GLU A 84 10.55 19.88 35.47
CA GLU A 84 10.77 19.69 34.04
C GLU A 84 10.66 18.21 33.64
N ALA A 85 11.24 17.31 34.43
CA ALA A 85 11.12 15.86 34.23
C ALA A 85 9.66 15.39 34.33
N LYS A 86 8.90 15.91 35.29
CA LYS A 86 7.47 15.62 35.45
C LYS A 86 6.68 16.11 34.23
N GLU A 87 6.89 17.34 33.77
CA GLU A 87 6.19 17.88 32.59
C GLU A 87 6.52 17.08 31.33
N ALA A 88 7.77 16.62 31.18
CA ALA A 88 8.16 15.74 30.07
C ALA A 88 7.46 14.37 30.16
N ALA A 89 7.35 13.80 31.36
CA ALA A 89 6.64 12.54 31.57
C ALA A 89 5.14 12.67 31.30
N GLU A 90 4.50 13.76 31.73
CA GLU A 90 3.07 14.03 31.46
C GLU A 90 2.81 14.15 29.95
N LYS A 91 3.68 14.84 29.20
CA LYS A 91 3.59 14.90 27.73
C LYS A 91 3.74 13.52 27.08
N ALA A 92 4.70 12.71 27.55
CA ALA A 92 4.91 11.37 27.03
C ALA A 92 3.71 10.44 27.29
N VAL A 93 3.05 10.59 28.45
CA VAL A 93 1.81 9.87 28.77
C VAL A 93 0.68 10.30 27.84
N GLN A 94 0.49 11.60 27.64
CA GLN A 94 -0.54 12.11 26.72
C GLN A 94 -0.33 11.58 25.29
N GLU A 95 0.90 11.62 24.78
CA GLU A 95 1.23 11.07 23.46
C GLU A 95 0.96 9.56 23.36
N ALA A 96 1.22 8.80 24.44
CA ALA A 96 0.94 7.37 24.48
C ALA A 96 -0.57 7.09 24.50
N GLU A 97 -1.36 7.87 25.24
CA GLU A 97 -2.82 7.80 25.26
C GLU A 97 -3.42 8.12 23.89
N ASP A 98 -2.94 9.17 23.22
CA ASP A 98 -3.38 9.54 21.88
C ASP A 98 -3.10 8.42 20.87
N ARG A 99 -1.91 7.79 20.94
CA ARG A 99 -1.56 6.63 20.10
C ARG A 99 -2.42 5.41 20.40
N TYR A 100 -2.73 5.16 21.67
CA TYR A 100 -3.61 4.06 22.07
C TYR A 100 -5.01 4.26 21.48
N ASN A 101 -5.56 5.47 21.60
CA ASN A 101 -6.88 5.79 21.06
C ASN A 101 -6.92 5.67 19.53
N GLN A 102 -5.87 6.13 18.84
CA GLN A 102 -5.71 5.94 17.39
C GLN A 102 -5.73 4.45 17.01
N LEU A 103 -4.94 3.63 17.71
CA LEU A 103 -4.85 2.20 17.45
C LEU A 103 -6.15 1.45 17.77
N ALA A 104 -6.89 1.90 18.80
CA ALA A 104 -8.20 1.35 19.13
C ALA A 104 -9.21 1.58 17.99
N ILE A 105 -9.24 2.78 17.40
CA ILE A 105 -10.08 3.08 16.24
C ILE A 105 -9.69 2.20 15.04
N GLU A 106 -8.40 2.11 14.73
CA GLU A 106 -7.91 1.27 13.63
C GLU A 106 -8.27 -0.21 13.84
N PHE A 107 -8.23 -0.70 15.09
CA PHE A 107 -8.63 -2.06 15.43
C PHE A 107 -10.12 -2.31 15.21
N ASP A 108 -10.98 -1.36 15.59
CA ASP A 108 -12.43 -1.44 15.36
C ASP A 108 -12.76 -1.42 13.86
N ASP A 109 -12.09 -0.59 13.07
CA ASP A 109 -12.25 -0.54 11.60
C ASP A 109 -11.84 -1.88 10.95
N VAL A 110 -10.72 -2.47 11.39
CA VAL A 110 -10.28 -3.79 10.89
C VAL A 110 -11.27 -4.88 11.29
N ASN A 111 -11.79 -4.88 12.51
CA ASN A 111 -12.80 -5.86 12.91
C ASN A 111 -14.09 -5.71 12.11
N HIS A 112 -14.55 -4.48 11.87
CA HIS A 112 -15.74 -4.23 11.07
C HIS A 112 -15.57 -4.76 9.64
N THR A 113 -14.46 -4.45 8.98
CA THR A 113 -14.17 -4.96 7.63
C THR A 113 -14.02 -6.49 7.60
N MET A 114 -13.45 -7.10 8.65
CA MET A 114 -13.39 -8.56 8.79
C MET A 114 -14.79 -9.19 8.91
N GLU A 115 -15.71 -8.59 9.66
CA GLU A 115 -17.09 -9.06 9.77
C GLU A 115 -17.85 -8.95 8.44
N GLU A 116 -17.66 -7.85 7.71
CA GLU A 116 -18.21 -7.68 6.36
C GLU A 116 -17.70 -8.78 5.40
N MET A 117 -16.39 -9.04 5.40
CA MET A 117 -15.80 -10.10 4.56
C MET A 117 -16.32 -11.49 4.95
N ARG A 118 -16.50 -11.77 6.24
CA ARG A 118 -17.09 -13.05 6.70
C ARG A 118 -18.54 -13.21 6.23
N SER A 119 -19.35 -12.15 6.32
CA SER A 119 -20.73 -12.15 5.83
C SER A 119 -20.79 -12.35 4.31
N ALA A 120 -19.93 -11.67 3.55
CA ALA A 120 -19.83 -11.82 2.11
C ALA A 120 -19.39 -13.24 1.71
N LEU A 121 -18.43 -13.83 2.44
CA LEU A 121 -18.00 -15.22 2.24
C LEU A 121 -19.15 -16.18 2.49
N GLN A 122 -19.87 -16.04 3.61
CA GLN A 122 -21.01 -16.90 3.94
C GLN A 122 -22.11 -16.83 2.86
N LEU A 123 -22.39 -15.64 2.33
CA LEU A 123 -23.33 -15.47 1.23
C LEU A 123 -22.83 -16.14 -0.06
N SER A 124 -21.55 -16.03 -0.37
CA SER A 124 -20.93 -16.68 -1.52
C SER A 124 -20.96 -18.21 -1.40
N GLU A 125 -20.68 -18.74 -0.21
CA GLU A 125 -20.75 -20.17 0.10
C GLU A 125 -22.17 -20.71 -0.03
N SER A 126 -23.18 -19.98 0.49
CA SER A 126 -24.59 -20.34 0.34
C SER A 126 -25.00 -20.36 -1.14
N ARG A 127 -24.62 -19.35 -1.93
CA ARG A 127 -24.87 -19.33 -3.38
C ARG A 127 -24.20 -20.50 -4.09
N ARG A 128 -22.94 -20.79 -3.77
CA ARG A 128 -22.19 -21.92 -4.32
C ARG A 128 -22.89 -23.24 -4.01
N GLN A 129 -23.42 -23.39 -2.80
CA GLN A 129 -24.15 -24.58 -2.41
C GLN A 129 -25.46 -24.75 -3.21
N THR A 130 -26.27 -23.70 -3.34
CA THR A 130 -27.49 -23.74 -4.17
C THR A 130 -27.19 -24.09 -5.62
N VAL A 131 -26.18 -23.47 -6.23
CA VAL A 131 -25.78 -23.79 -7.61
C VAL A 131 -25.27 -25.23 -7.72
N SER A 132 -24.55 -25.74 -6.73
CA SER A 132 -24.10 -27.13 -6.70
C SER A 132 -25.27 -28.11 -6.64
N GLU A 133 -26.30 -27.80 -5.85
CA GLU A 133 -27.52 -28.61 -5.76
C GLU A 133 -28.30 -28.59 -7.08
N GLU A 134 -28.45 -27.42 -7.71
CA GLU A 134 -29.07 -27.28 -9.04
C GLU A 134 -28.33 -28.08 -10.11
N LEU A 135 -26.99 -28.05 -10.10
CA LEU A 135 -26.15 -28.82 -11.02
C LEU A 135 -26.38 -30.33 -10.88
N GLU A 136 -26.48 -30.81 -9.64
CA GLU A 136 -26.70 -32.24 -9.37
C GLU A 136 -28.11 -32.67 -9.80
N MET A 137 -29.13 -31.84 -9.55
CA MET A 137 -30.49 -32.09 -10.06
C MET A 137 -30.52 -32.18 -11.60
N LEU A 138 -29.84 -31.25 -12.30
CA LEU A 138 -29.77 -31.25 -13.76
C LEU A 138 -29.03 -32.47 -14.30
N ARG A 139 -27.97 -32.93 -13.63
CA ARG A 139 -27.26 -34.18 -13.99
C ARG A 139 -28.20 -35.38 -13.91
N VAL A 140 -28.94 -35.53 -12.81
CA VAL A 140 -29.91 -36.62 -12.64
C VAL A 140 -31.00 -36.56 -13.73
N GLN A 141 -31.49 -35.37 -14.06
CA GLN A 141 -32.47 -35.19 -15.14
C GLN A 141 -31.91 -35.56 -16.52
N LEU A 142 -30.66 -35.18 -16.80
CA LEU A 142 -29.97 -35.54 -18.05
C LEU A 142 -29.82 -37.05 -18.18
N GLU A 143 -29.33 -37.73 -17.13
CA GLU A 143 -29.20 -39.19 -17.13
C GLU A 143 -30.55 -39.92 -17.33
N ALA A 144 -31.63 -39.36 -16.78
CA ALA A 144 -32.98 -39.90 -16.98
C ALA A 144 -33.45 -39.71 -18.43
N SER A 145 -33.20 -38.53 -19.02
CA SER A 145 -33.52 -38.23 -20.42
C SER A 145 -32.73 -39.11 -21.38
N GLU A 146 -31.43 -39.32 -21.13
CA GLU A 146 -30.60 -40.21 -21.94
C GLU A 146 -31.08 -41.67 -21.90
N ARG A 147 -31.48 -42.16 -20.72
CA ARG A 147 -32.10 -43.48 -20.59
C ARG A 147 -33.39 -43.59 -21.39
N SER A 148 -34.25 -42.57 -21.34
CA SER A 148 -35.48 -42.50 -22.13
C SER A 148 -35.20 -42.50 -23.64
N ARG A 149 -34.23 -41.68 -24.10
CA ARG A 149 -33.80 -41.64 -25.50
C ARG A 149 -33.32 -43.00 -25.99
N ARG A 150 -32.44 -43.67 -25.24
CA ARG A 150 -31.94 -45.01 -25.60
C ARG A 150 -33.07 -46.03 -25.73
N LYS A 151 -34.07 -45.94 -24.85
CA LYS A 151 -35.27 -46.81 -24.93
C LYS A 151 -36.06 -46.55 -26.21
N ALA A 152 -36.33 -45.29 -26.55
CA ALA A 152 -37.04 -44.93 -27.77
C ALA A 152 -36.26 -45.32 -29.05
N GLU A 153 -34.93 -45.23 -29.03
CA GLU A 153 -34.07 -45.70 -30.13
C GLU A 153 -34.15 -47.21 -30.31
N SER A 154 -34.16 -47.98 -29.22
CA SER A 154 -34.38 -49.44 -29.26
C SER A 154 -35.74 -49.79 -29.87
N GLU A 155 -36.81 -49.16 -29.39
CA GLU A 155 -38.18 -49.38 -29.92
C GLU A 155 -38.27 -49.04 -31.41
N THR A 156 -37.61 -47.96 -31.85
CA THR A 156 -37.55 -47.57 -33.26
C THR A 156 -36.81 -48.60 -34.11
N GLN A 157 -35.68 -49.13 -33.62
CA GLN A 157 -34.94 -50.18 -34.30
C GLN A 157 -35.76 -51.47 -34.42
N GLU A 158 -36.47 -51.86 -33.35
CA GLU A 158 -37.37 -53.02 -33.36
C GLU A 158 -38.48 -52.88 -34.40
N ILE A 159 -39.13 -51.71 -34.47
CA ILE A 159 -40.17 -51.43 -35.49
C ILE A 159 -39.59 -51.47 -36.90
N THR A 160 -38.40 -50.89 -37.10
CA THR A 160 -37.72 -50.87 -38.41
C THR A 160 -37.41 -52.29 -38.89
N ASN A 161 -36.89 -53.14 -38.00
CA ASN A 161 -36.66 -54.56 -38.29
C ASN A 161 -37.98 -55.26 -38.65
N ARG A 162 -39.05 -55.00 -37.90
CA ARG A 162 -40.37 -55.60 -38.14
C ARG A 162 -40.97 -55.21 -39.49
N VAL A 163 -40.83 -53.94 -39.89
CA VAL A 163 -41.26 -53.47 -41.21
C VAL A 163 -40.46 -54.15 -42.32
N SER A 164 -39.14 -54.30 -42.13
CA SER A 164 -38.30 -55.00 -43.11
C SER A 164 -38.70 -56.47 -43.28
N GLU A 165 -39.00 -57.18 -42.19
CA GLU A 165 -39.48 -58.56 -42.22
C GLU A 165 -40.80 -58.69 -43.00
N LEU A 166 -41.78 -57.82 -42.69
CA LEU A 166 -43.09 -57.84 -43.35
C LEU A 166 -42.98 -57.55 -44.85
N ASN A 167 -42.12 -56.60 -45.24
CA ASN A 167 -41.85 -56.31 -46.65
C ASN A 167 -41.20 -57.50 -47.37
N ALA A 168 -40.26 -58.20 -46.72
CA ALA A 168 -39.64 -59.39 -47.29
C ALA A 168 -40.68 -60.51 -47.52
N GLN A 169 -41.53 -60.79 -46.52
CA GLN A 169 -42.61 -61.77 -46.63
C GLN A 169 -43.60 -61.44 -47.75
N GLY A 170 -44.05 -60.19 -47.84
CA GLY A 170 -44.99 -59.75 -48.89
C GLY A 170 -44.41 -59.89 -50.30
N ASN A 171 -43.11 -59.68 -50.47
CA ASN A 171 -42.44 -59.87 -51.75
C ASN A 171 -42.27 -61.36 -52.10
N GLU A 172 -41.94 -62.22 -51.15
CA GLU A 172 -41.83 -63.67 -51.34
C GLU A 172 -43.17 -64.29 -51.77
N GLU A 173 -44.28 -63.94 -51.12
CA GLU A 173 -45.62 -64.41 -51.49
C GLU A 173 -46.01 -63.99 -52.92
N ARG A 174 -45.62 -62.78 -53.32
CA ARG A 174 -45.89 -62.25 -54.66
C ARG A 174 -45.08 -62.98 -55.74
N ILE A 175 -43.81 -63.27 -55.46
CA ILE A 175 -42.94 -64.04 -56.36
C ILE A 175 -43.48 -65.47 -56.53
N ALA A 176 -43.92 -66.12 -55.46
CA ALA A 176 -44.48 -67.47 -55.50
C ALA A 176 -45.74 -67.56 -56.39
N LYS A 177 -46.64 -66.58 -56.32
CA LYS A 177 -47.83 -66.51 -57.19
C LYS A 177 -47.48 -66.36 -58.67
N LEU A 178 -46.52 -65.49 -59.00
CA LEU A 178 -46.12 -65.24 -60.39
C LEU A 178 -45.46 -66.47 -61.04
N LEU A 179 -44.70 -67.25 -60.29
CA LEU A 179 -44.09 -68.51 -60.78
C LEU A 179 -45.14 -69.57 -61.14
N LEU A 180 -46.24 -69.62 -60.39
CA LEU A 180 -47.36 -70.52 -60.66
C LEU A 180 -48.09 -70.13 -61.96
N ASP A 181 -48.34 -68.83 -62.16
CA ASP A 181 -49.04 -68.32 -63.35
C ASP A 181 -48.23 -68.52 -64.64
N VAL A 182 -46.91 -68.35 -64.60
CA VAL A 182 -46.01 -68.59 -65.76
C VAL A 182 -46.03 -70.05 -66.19
N SER A 183 -46.07 -70.98 -65.24
CA SER A 183 -46.14 -72.42 -65.53
C SER A 183 -47.46 -72.80 -66.20
N ARG A 184 -48.57 -72.14 -65.83
CA ARG A 184 -49.89 -72.34 -66.45
C ARG A 184 -49.94 -71.80 -67.88
N LEU A 185 -49.46 -70.57 -68.10
CA LEU A 185 -49.50 -69.91 -69.41
C LEU A 185 -48.62 -70.59 -70.46
N THR A 186 -47.56 -71.28 -70.04
CA THR A 186 -46.70 -72.07 -70.93
C THR A 186 -47.43 -73.29 -71.53
N ALA A 187 -48.42 -73.85 -70.82
CA ALA A 187 -49.24 -74.95 -71.31
C ALA A 187 -50.35 -74.49 -72.28
N ASP A 188 -50.91 -73.29 -72.05
CA ASP A 188 -52.03 -72.76 -72.84
C ASP A 188 -51.61 -72.29 -74.26
N LEU A 189 -50.38 -71.80 -74.43
CA LEU A 189 -49.84 -71.31 -75.71
C LEU A 189 -49.72 -72.41 -76.79
N GLN A 190 -49.56 -73.66 -76.39
CA GLN A 190 -49.50 -74.82 -77.31
C GLN A 190 -50.87 -75.21 -77.87
N ALA A 191 -51.95 -74.87 -77.17
CA ALA A 191 -53.33 -75.15 -77.59
C ALA A 191 -53.90 -74.07 -78.52
N GLU A 192 -53.34 -72.85 -78.52
CA GLU A 192 -53.87 -71.71 -79.25
C GLU A 192 -53.58 -71.71 -80.76
N GLN A 193 -52.59 -72.47 -81.23
CA GLN A 193 -52.26 -72.57 -82.66
C GLN A 193 -53.35 -73.27 -83.50
N ASP A 194 -54.22 -74.08 -82.89
CA ASP A 194 -55.40 -74.71 -83.53
C ASP A 194 -56.65 -73.82 -83.53
N LEU A 195 -56.67 -72.72 -82.75
CA LEU A 195 -57.83 -71.85 -82.55
C LEU A 195 -57.94 -70.71 -83.56
N ALA A 196 -56.89 -70.41 -84.33
CA ALA A 196 -56.89 -69.36 -85.35
C ALA A 196 -57.96 -69.56 -86.45
N ARG A 197 -58.41 -70.79 -86.68
CA ARG A 197 -59.53 -71.10 -87.60
C ARG A 197 -60.92 -70.81 -87.02
N ARG A 198 -61.03 -70.51 -85.73
CA ARG A 198 -62.28 -70.14 -85.03
C ARG A 198 -62.46 -68.61 -84.89
N ALA A 199 -61.47 -67.81 -85.32
CA ALA A 199 -61.42 -66.37 -85.13
C ALA A 199 -62.46 -65.56 -85.95
N ASP A 200 -62.95 -66.07 -87.08
CA ASP A 200 -63.96 -65.38 -87.89
C ASP A 200 -65.35 -65.30 -87.22
N ALA A 201 -65.63 -66.18 -86.26
CA ALA A 201 -66.83 -66.10 -85.43
C ALA A 201 -66.69 -65.08 -84.27
N GLY A 202 -65.45 -64.82 -83.81
CA GLY A 202 -65.16 -63.89 -82.71
C GLY A 202 -65.39 -62.41 -83.05
N LYS A 203 -65.35 -62.06 -84.34
CA LYS A 203 -65.61 -60.70 -84.83
C LYS A 203 -67.00 -60.16 -84.41
N ARG A 204 -68.03 -61.01 -84.32
CA ARG A 204 -69.39 -60.62 -83.92
C ARG A 204 -69.56 -60.48 -82.39
N GLN A 205 -68.74 -61.15 -81.61
CA GLN A 205 -68.71 -61.02 -80.15
C GLN A 205 -68.06 -59.68 -79.73
N LEU A 206 -67.01 -59.26 -80.45
CA LEU A 206 -66.26 -58.03 -80.21
C LEU A 206 -67.11 -56.75 -80.34
N GLU A 207 -68.18 -56.73 -81.13
CA GLU A 207 -69.11 -55.59 -81.24
C GLU A 207 -69.98 -55.40 -79.99
N THR A 208 -70.26 -56.48 -79.27
CA THR A 208 -71.01 -56.47 -78.00
C THR A 208 -70.11 -56.05 -76.85
N ASP A 209 -68.87 -56.55 -76.84
CA ASP A 209 -67.84 -56.17 -75.87
C ASP A 209 -67.40 -54.71 -76.02
N LEU A 210 -67.41 -54.15 -77.25
CA LEU A 210 -67.15 -52.74 -77.52
C LEU A 210 -68.22 -51.83 -76.88
N ARG A 211 -69.47 -52.29 -76.79
CA ARG A 211 -70.60 -51.56 -76.19
C ARG A 211 -70.51 -51.53 -74.67
N ASP A 212 -70.14 -52.66 -74.05
CA ASP A 212 -69.89 -52.76 -72.61
C ASP A 212 -68.59 -52.06 -72.19
N ALA A 213 -67.55 -52.09 -73.03
CA ALA A 213 -66.34 -51.30 -72.84
C ALA A 213 -66.62 -49.80 -72.93
N ASN A 214 -67.48 -49.34 -73.85
CA ASN A 214 -67.90 -47.93 -73.92
C ASN A 214 -68.70 -47.47 -72.69
N ASN A 215 -69.53 -48.35 -72.11
CA ASN A 215 -70.27 -48.04 -70.88
C ASN A 215 -69.35 -48.04 -69.64
N ARG A 216 -68.35 -48.94 -69.59
CA ARG A 216 -67.29 -48.92 -68.56
C ARG A 216 -66.35 -47.73 -68.72
N LEU A 217 -66.07 -47.32 -69.95
CA LEU A 217 -65.30 -46.11 -70.26
C LEU A 217 -66.05 -44.88 -69.77
N LYS A 218 -67.35 -44.74 -70.07
CA LYS A 218 -68.18 -43.64 -69.54
C LYS A 218 -68.26 -43.65 -68.01
N ALA A 219 -68.38 -44.83 -67.38
CA ALA A 219 -68.38 -44.94 -65.92
C ALA A 219 -67.01 -44.60 -65.29
N ALA A 220 -65.91 -44.95 -65.96
CA ALA A 220 -64.55 -44.60 -65.56
C ALA A 220 -64.23 -43.12 -65.81
N GLU A 221 -64.73 -42.53 -66.90
CA GLU A 221 -64.65 -41.10 -67.21
C GLU A 221 -65.41 -40.30 -66.15
N GLN A 222 -66.63 -40.72 -65.78
CA GLN A 222 -67.40 -40.08 -64.69
C GLN A 222 -66.69 -40.20 -63.33
N ALA A 223 -66.08 -41.37 -63.03
CA ALA A 223 -65.32 -41.57 -61.79
C ALA A 223 -64.00 -40.78 -61.76
N CYS A 224 -63.33 -40.62 -62.91
CA CYS A 224 -62.18 -39.73 -63.05
C CYS A 224 -62.60 -38.26 -62.89
N GLU A 225 -63.73 -37.85 -63.46
CA GLU A 225 -64.24 -36.48 -63.34
C GLU A 225 -64.62 -36.14 -61.89
N ASP A 226 -65.20 -37.10 -61.15
CA ASP A 226 -65.50 -36.95 -59.72
C ASP A 226 -64.21 -36.95 -58.87
N ALA A 227 -63.23 -37.78 -59.20
CA ALA A 227 -61.91 -37.78 -58.57
C ALA A 227 -61.11 -36.50 -58.86
N GLU A 228 -61.24 -35.92 -60.06
CA GLU A 228 -60.68 -34.63 -60.44
C GLU A 228 -61.36 -33.48 -59.70
N LYS A 229 -62.68 -33.52 -59.52
CA LYS A 229 -63.40 -32.53 -58.70
C LYS A 229 -62.96 -32.59 -57.23
N ASP A 230 -62.77 -33.79 -56.68
CA ASP A 230 -62.26 -33.97 -55.31
C ASP A 230 -60.78 -33.61 -55.17
N SER A 231 -59.96 -33.91 -56.18
CA SER A 231 -58.58 -33.45 -56.31
C SER A 231 -58.52 -31.93 -56.37
N ASN A 232 -59.34 -31.29 -57.19
CA ASN A 232 -59.41 -29.83 -57.33
C ASN A 232 -59.91 -29.15 -56.05
N ARG A 233 -60.82 -29.79 -55.28
CA ARG A 233 -61.19 -29.31 -53.93
C ARG A 233 -60.00 -29.40 -52.96
N LYS A 234 -59.23 -30.48 -52.99
CA LYS A 234 -58.02 -30.65 -52.17
C LYS A 234 -56.93 -29.67 -52.58
N ILE A 235 -56.71 -29.47 -53.88
CA ILE A 235 -55.77 -28.50 -54.44
C ILE A 235 -56.20 -27.09 -54.03
N SER A 236 -57.46 -26.71 -54.20
CA SER A 236 -57.97 -25.40 -53.77
C SER A 236 -57.81 -25.17 -52.26
N GLY A 237 -58.01 -26.22 -51.44
CA GLY A 237 -57.73 -26.18 -50.00
C GLY A 237 -56.25 -26.07 -49.65
N MET A 238 -55.37 -26.74 -50.40
CA MET A 238 -53.92 -26.59 -50.25
C MET A 238 -53.44 -25.22 -50.73
N GLU A 239 -53.98 -24.68 -51.82
CA GLU A 239 -53.70 -23.34 -52.31
C GLU A 239 -54.15 -22.27 -51.31
N ALA A 240 -55.31 -22.43 -50.67
CA ALA A 240 -55.74 -21.53 -49.59
C ALA A 240 -54.76 -21.57 -48.41
N ARG A 241 -54.31 -22.77 -48.00
CA ARG A 241 -53.31 -22.93 -46.94
C ARG A 241 -51.93 -22.39 -47.34
N ILE A 242 -51.56 -22.48 -48.61
CA ILE A 242 -50.33 -21.89 -49.15
C ILE A 242 -50.44 -20.38 -49.11
N ARG A 243 -51.56 -19.77 -49.55
CA ARG A 243 -51.78 -18.32 -49.46
C ARG A 243 -51.75 -17.83 -48.01
N ASP A 244 -52.38 -18.55 -47.08
CA ASP A 244 -52.33 -18.21 -45.65
C ASP A 244 -50.91 -18.33 -45.09
N ALA A 245 -50.18 -19.41 -45.45
CA ALA A 245 -48.79 -19.59 -45.07
C ALA A 245 -47.88 -18.50 -45.65
N GLU A 246 -48.08 -18.10 -46.90
CA GLU A 246 -47.37 -17.00 -47.57
C GLU A 246 -47.65 -15.67 -46.88
N MET A 247 -48.91 -15.36 -46.55
CA MET A 247 -49.26 -14.18 -45.77
C MET A 247 -48.59 -14.15 -44.38
N THR A 248 -48.56 -15.30 -43.69
CA THR A 248 -47.87 -15.38 -42.38
C THR A 248 -46.35 -15.24 -42.51
N ALA A 249 -45.75 -15.83 -43.54
CA ALA A 249 -44.32 -15.69 -43.84
C ALA A 249 -43.95 -14.25 -44.21
N GLU A 250 -44.83 -13.56 -44.94
CA GLU A 250 -44.61 -12.16 -45.34
C GLU A 250 -44.80 -11.19 -44.16
N ALA A 251 -45.74 -11.48 -43.25
CA ALA A 251 -45.88 -10.78 -41.98
C ALA A 251 -44.65 -10.97 -41.07
N GLU A 252 -44.15 -12.20 -40.94
CA GLU A 252 -42.91 -12.48 -40.19
C GLU A 252 -41.68 -11.86 -40.87
N ALA A 253 -41.58 -11.89 -42.20
CA ALA A 253 -40.50 -11.22 -42.92
C ALA A 253 -40.51 -9.69 -42.67
N LYS A 254 -41.69 -9.07 -42.58
CA LYS A 254 -41.82 -7.66 -42.20
C LYS A 254 -41.36 -7.42 -40.76
N ARG A 255 -41.75 -8.29 -39.83
CA ARG A 255 -41.34 -8.26 -38.41
C ARG A 255 -39.83 -8.40 -38.24
N VAL A 256 -39.21 -9.31 -38.99
CA VAL A 256 -37.76 -9.51 -39.04
C VAL A 256 -37.05 -8.26 -39.57
N ARG A 257 -37.58 -7.60 -40.61
CA ARG A 257 -37.01 -6.33 -41.12
C ARG A 257 -37.05 -5.21 -40.08
N GLU A 258 -38.16 -5.08 -39.35
CA GLU A 258 -38.34 -4.09 -38.27
C GLU A 258 -37.38 -4.36 -37.10
N LEU A 259 -37.30 -5.61 -36.63
CA LEU A 259 -36.37 -6.01 -35.57
C LEU A 259 -34.91 -5.85 -35.98
N THR A 260 -34.56 -6.14 -37.24
CA THR A 260 -33.21 -5.91 -37.78
C THR A 260 -32.86 -4.42 -37.82
N ALA A 261 -33.82 -3.54 -38.15
CA ALA A 261 -33.62 -2.10 -38.12
C ALA A 261 -33.43 -1.58 -36.68
N HIS A 262 -34.19 -2.11 -35.71
CA HIS A 262 -34.02 -1.81 -34.29
C HIS A 262 -32.68 -2.29 -33.75
N LEU A 263 -32.25 -3.51 -34.10
CA LEU A 263 -30.95 -4.07 -33.73
C LEU A 263 -29.81 -3.17 -34.21
N ARG A 264 -29.83 -2.73 -35.47
CA ARG A 264 -28.84 -1.79 -36.03
C ARG A 264 -28.80 -0.43 -35.33
N LYS A 265 -29.89 -0.01 -34.68
CA LYS A 265 -29.95 1.23 -33.90
C LYS A 265 -29.34 1.04 -32.52
N VAL A 266 -29.62 -0.10 -31.87
CA VAL A 266 -29.02 -0.49 -30.59
C VAL A 266 -27.52 -0.75 -30.73
N GLU A 267 -27.08 -1.41 -31.81
CA GLU A 267 -25.66 -1.65 -32.10
C GLU A 267 -24.86 -0.34 -32.30
N ARG A 268 -25.47 0.68 -32.91
CA ARG A 268 -24.87 2.02 -33.03
C ARG A 268 -24.72 2.69 -31.67
N ALA A 269 -25.78 2.69 -30.85
CA ALA A 269 -25.73 3.23 -29.50
C ALA A 269 -24.70 2.48 -28.62
N HIS A 270 -24.61 1.16 -28.75
CA HIS A 270 -23.61 0.35 -28.05
C HIS A 270 -22.18 0.72 -28.46
N LYS A 271 -21.92 0.95 -29.76
CA LYS A 271 -20.60 1.42 -30.24
C LYS A 271 -20.24 2.80 -29.71
N GLU A 272 -21.18 3.73 -29.66
CA GLU A 272 -20.97 5.07 -29.09
C GLU A 272 -20.67 5.00 -27.59
N VAL A 273 -21.40 4.18 -26.83
CA VAL A 273 -21.14 3.95 -25.40
C VAL A 273 -19.80 3.23 -25.18
N SER A 274 -19.45 2.27 -26.02
CA SER A 274 -18.15 1.57 -25.93
C SER A 274 -16.98 2.53 -26.17
N GLN A 275 -17.09 3.40 -27.17
CA GLN A 275 -16.09 4.45 -27.43
C GLN A 275 -15.97 5.43 -26.26
N ALA A 276 -17.09 5.85 -25.65
CA ALA A 276 -17.07 6.70 -24.46
C ALA A 276 -16.37 6.03 -23.27
N ILE A 277 -16.59 4.72 -23.06
CA ILE A 277 -15.90 3.94 -22.01
C ILE A 277 -14.39 3.83 -22.30
N GLU A 278 -14.01 3.67 -23.57
CA GLU A 278 -12.61 3.60 -23.98
C GLU A 278 -11.88 4.94 -23.82
N GLU A 279 -12.57 6.05 -24.11
CA GLU A 279 -12.09 7.41 -23.88
C GLU A 279 -11.93 7.71 -22.39
N GLU A 280 -12.89 7.34 -21.54
CA GLU A 280 -12.77 7.46 -20.08
C GLU A 280 -11.63 6.62 -19.52
N ARG A 281 -11.43 5.39 -20.01
CA ARG A 281 -10.29 4.55 -19.61
C ARG A 281 -8.95 5.16 -20.00
N SER A 282 -8.87 5.75 -21.19
CA SER A 282 -7.67 6.47 -21.66
C SER A 282 -7.39 7.70 -20.79
N LEU A 283 -8.43 8.47 -20.45
CA LEU A 283 -8.31 9.65 -19.58
C LEU A 283 -7.88 9.24 -18.16
N ALA A 284 -8.46 8.19 -17.61
CA ALA A 284 -8.11 7.64 -16.30
C ALA A 284 -6.67 7.12 -16.27
N ALA A 285 -6.20 6.48 -17.34
CA ALA A 285 -4.81 6.05 -17.47
C ALA A 285 -3.83 7.24 -17.49
N GLN A 286 -4.16 8.32 -18.22
CA GLN A 286 -3.36 9.55 -18.22
C GLN A 286 -3.31 10.22 -16.84
N MET A 287 -4.44 10.24 -16.12
CA MET A 287 -4.54 10.76 -14.76
C MET A 287 -3.67 9.97 -13.78
N LYS A 288 -3.68 8.64 -13.91
CA LYS A 288 -2.85 7.72 -13.12
C LYS A 288 -1.35 7.94 -13.39
N GLU A 289 -0.97 8.09 -14.66
CA GLU A 289 0.43 8.34 -15.03
C GLU A 289 0.93 9.71 -14.51
N LEU A 290 0.07 10.74 -14.49
CA LEU A 290 0.40 12.03 -13.88
C LEU A 290 0.58 11.95 -12.36
N MET A 291 -0.25 11.15 -11.68
CA MET A 291 -0.09 10.88 -10.24
C MET A 291 1.20 10.09 -9.95
N GLU A 292 1.52 9.08 -10.75
CA GLU A 292 2.75 8.31 -10.58
C GLU A 292 4.00 9.17 -10.83
N ARG A 293 3.96 10.07 -11.83
CA ARG A 293 5.03 11.05 -12.08
C ARG A 293 5.18 12.06 -10.95
N SER A 294 4.08 12.55 -10.36
CA SER A 294 4.13 13.50 -9.23
C SER A 294 4.61 12.82 -7.95
N GLN A 295 4.18 11.59 -7.67
CA GLN A 295 4.69 10.77 -6.56
C GLN A 295 6.17 10.41 -6.75
N GLY A 296 6.61 10.11 -7.97
CA GLY A 296 8.01 9.90 -8.30
C GLY A 296 8.87 11.15 -8.03
N LYS A 297 8.37 12.34 -8.39
CA LYS A 297 9.03 13.62 -8.06
C LYS A 297 9.07 13.87 -6.55
N LEU A 298 8.00 13.58 -5.82
CA LEU A 298 7.96 13.69 -4.36
C LEU A 298 8.98 12.77 -3.67
N LYS A 299 9.14 11.53 -4.14
CA LYS A 299 10.15 10.59 -3.63
C LYS A 299 11.58 11.08 -3.93
N SER A 300 11.81 11.59 -5.14
CA SER A 300 13.09 12.18 -5.53
C SER A 300 13.44 13.41 -4.67
N MET A 301 12.47 14.32 -4.46
CA MET A 301 12.67 15.49 -3.62
C MET A 301 12.92 15.13 -2.15
N ARG A 302 12.22 14.11 -1.60
CA ARG A 302 12.53 13.60 -0.26
C ARG A 302 13.97 13.11 -0.15
N ARG A 303 14.42 12.32 -1.12
CA ARG A 303 15.79 11.81 -1.15
C ARG A 303 16.83 12.92 -1.25
N GLN A 304 16.56 13.97 -2.03
CA GLN A 304 17.45 15.15 -2.11
C GLN A 304 17.53 15.92 -0.79
N VAL A 305 16.43 15.99 -0.02
CA VAL A 305 16.43 16.58 1.32
C VAL A 305 17.22 15.72 2.30
N GLU A 306 16.99 14.40 2.30
CA GLU A 306 17.73 13.46 3.15
C GLU A 306 19.25 13.47 2.85
N GLU A 307 19.64 13.53 1.57
CA GLU A 307 21.04 13.64 1.17
C GLU A 307 21.65 15.00 1.56
N ALA A 308 20.89 16.10 1.46
CA ALA A 308 21.34 17.42 1.92
C ALA A 308 21.49 17.49 3.45
N GLU A 309 20.58 16.85 4.19
CA GLU A 309 20.64 16.72 5.64
C GLU A 309 21.84 15.86 6.08
N ALA A 310 22.13 14.77 5.37
CA ALA A 310 23.31 13.94 5.64
C ALA A 310 24.62 14.73 5.41
N VAL A 311 24.68 15.55 4.35
CA VAL A 311 25.83 16.43 4.08
C VAL A 311 25.97 17.50 5.16
N ALA A 312 24.87 18.12 5.60
CA ALA A 312 24.88 19.12 6.68
C ALA A 312 25.30 18.50 8.02
N ALA A 313 24.81 17.30 8.35
CA ALA A 313 25.21 16.57 9.55
C ALA A 313 26.70 16.22 9.53
N ALA A 314 27.22 15.75 8.38
CA ALA A 314 28.64 15.48 8.20
C ALA A 314 29.50 16.75 8.32
N ALA A 315 29.03 17.89 7.81
CA ALA A 315 29.71 19.18 7.96
C ALA A 315 29.75 19.64 9.42
N ASN A 316 28.64 19.51 10.15
CA ASN A 316 28.57 19.85 11.58
C ASN A 316 29.46 18.95 12.44
N MET A 317 29.55 17.65 12.14
CA MET A 317 30.50 16.76 12.82
C MET A 317 31.96 17.15 12.56
N LYS A 318 32.30 17.57 11.34
CA LYS A 318 33.64 18.10 11.04
C LYS A 318 33.93 19.40 11.78
N LEU A 319 32.94 20.29 11.89
CA LEU A 319 33.06 21.54 12.64
C LEU A 319 33.32 21.28 14.12
N ARG A 320 32.59 20.34 14.74
CA ARG A 320 32.82 19.93 16.14
C ARG A 320 34.22 19.36 16.36
N LYS A 321 34.68 18.47 15.48
CA LYS A 321 36.06 17.95 15.55
C LYS A 321 37.10 19.06 15.40
N ALA A 322 36.86 20.04 14.54
CA ALA A 322 37.75 21.19 14.40
C ALA A 322 37.73 22.09 15.65
N GLN A 323 36.57 22.23 16.31
CA GLN A 323 36.43 22.96 17.58
C GLN A 323 37.12 22.24 18.73
N GLU A 324 37.00 20.91 18.86
CA GLU A 324 37.74 20.12 19.85
C GLU A 324 39.26 20.24 19.65
N GLN A 325 39.72 20.22 18.40
CA GLN A 325 41.14 20.44 18.07
C GLN A 325 41.61 21.87 18.37
N LEU A 326 40.73 22.85 18.23
CA LEU A 326 41.00 24.24 18.62
C LEU A 326 41.09 24.37 20.14
N GLU A 327 40.16 23.78 20.89
CA GLU A 327 40.16 23.80 22.35
C GLU A 327 41.40 23.08 22.92
N GLU A 328 41.81 21.93 22.36
CA GLU A 328 43.09 21.29 22.72
C GLU A 328 44.30 22.19 22.43
N ALA A 329 44.27 22.92 21.32
CA ALA A 329 45.34 23.85 20.95
C ALA A 329 45.34 25.09 21.87
N GLU A 330 44.18 25.61 22.24
CA GLU A 330 44.00 26.72 23.18
C GLU A 330 44.41 26.33 24.61
N LEU A 331 44.11 25.11 25.04
CA LEU A 331 44.52 24.60 26.34
C LEU A 331 46.04 24.36 26.38
N ARG A 332 46.65 23.89 25.28
CA ARG A 332 48.11 23.89 25.12
C ARG A 332 48.71 25.30 25.14
N ALA A 333 48.08 26.26 24.45
CA ALA A 333 48.52 27.65 24.42
C ALA A 333 48.42 28.30 25.79
N SER A 334 47.32 28.11 26.52
CA SER A 334 47.12 28.60 27.90
C SER A 334 48.13 28.00 28.89
N MET A 335 48.43 26.71 28.76
CA MET A 335 49.47 26.05 29.56
C MET A 335 50.87 26.57 29.23
N ALA A 336 51.12 26.92 27.96
CA ALA A 336 52.35 27.57 27.53
C ALA A 336 52.42 29.04 28.01
N GLU A 337 51.30 29.77 28.00
CA GLU A 337 51.19 31.15 28.49
C GLU A 337 51.33 31.23 30.01
N ARG A 338 50.79 30.28 30.78
CA ARG A 338 51.04 30.17 32.22
C ARG A 338 52.50 29.87 32.53
N ARG A 339 53.16 29.04 31.72
CA ARG A 339 54.61 28.80 31.82
C ARG A 339 55.41 30.05 31.47
N ALA A 340 54.97 30.81 30.46
CA ALA A 340 55.57 32.08 30.06
C ALA A 340 55.31 33.21 31.08
N SER A 341 54.16 33.24 31.75
CA SER A 341 53.84 34.24 32.78
C SER A 341 54.62 34.01 34.06
N LEU A 342 54.82 32.75 34.45
CA LEU A 342 55.73 32.37 35.54
C LEU A 342 57.20 32.70 35.20
N GLN A 343 57.59 32.61 33.92
CA GLN A 343 58.90 33.07 33.46
C GLN A 343 59.00 34.60 33.34
N ALA A 344 57.89 35.31 33.09
CA ALA A 344 57.82 36.77 33.00
C ALA A 344 57.84 37.45 34.37
N GLU A 345 57.24 36.84 35.41
CA GLU A 345 57.39 37.29 36.81
C GLU A 345 58.83 37.11 37.30
N ALA A 346 59.54 36.08 36.83
CA ALA A 346 60.96 35.89 37.13
C ALA A 346 61.90 36.84 36.36
N ALA A 347 61.41 37.57 35.34
CA ALA A 347 62.23 38.38 34.44
C ALA A 347 62.00 39.91 34.53
N ARG A 348 61.22 40.41 35.50
CA ARG A 348 61.03 41.86 35.71
C ARG A 348 61.16 42.33 37.16
N GLU A 349 62.19 41.82 37.85
CA GLU A 349 63.14 42.73 38.48
C GLU A 349 63.89 43.46 37.35
N LYS A 350 63.91 44.81 37.40
CA LYS A 350 64.66 45.73 36.50
C LYS A 350 63.90 46.11 35.21
N GLN A 351 63.30 47.31 35.18
CA GLN A 351 63.90 48.60 34.80
C GLN A 351 63.65 48.93 33.31
N THR A 352 62.81 49.94 33.11
CA THR A 352 63.03 51.12 32.23
C THR A 352 63.24 50.98 30.71
N THR A 353 62.71 52.02 30.02
CA THR A 353 63.12 52.60 28.73
C THR A 353 62.61 51.86 27.47
N LEU A 354 61.65 52.45 26.74
CA LEU A 354 61.81 53.39 25.61
C LEU A 354 62.17 52.68 24.28
N ILE A 355 61.31 52.86 23.24
CA ILE A 355 61.56 53.39 21.86
C ILE A 355 62.93 53.01 21.19
N PRO A 356 63.12 52.76 19.85
CA PRO A 356 62.29 53.02 18.64
C PRO A 356 62.23 51.84 17.61
N ARG A 357 61.26 51.78 16.68
CA ARG A 357 61.27 52.38 15.33
C ARG A 357 62.61 52.20 14.56
N MET A 358 62.70 51.18 13.68
CA MET A 358 63.43 51.15 12.37
C MET A 358 63.44 49.69 11.84
N ARG A 359 62.65 49.32 10.81
CA ARG A 359 62.88 49.43 9.36
C ARG A 359 63.99 48.52 8.82
N SER A 360 63.66 47.25 8.54
CA SER A 360 64.40 46.27 7.73
C SER A 360 63.52 45.01 7.68
N THR A 361 63.37 44.21 6.64
CA THR A 361 63.92 44.17 5.30
C THR A 361 62.95 43.35 4.46
N SER A 362 62.94 43.70 3.19
CA SER A 362 62.23 43.12 2.07
C SER A 362 62.46 41.63 1.85
N PHE A 363 61.51 41.03 1.12
CA PHE A 363 61.73 39.99 0.10
C PHE A 363 62.03 38.60 0.70
N VAL A 364 61.49 37.47 0.24
CA VAL A 364 61.20 37.00 -1.12
C VAL A 364 60.21 35.83 -1.01
N ARG A 365 59.63 35.47 -2.17
CA ARG A 365 59.58 34.10 -2.75
C ARG A 365 58.19 33.47 -2.81
N GLU A 366 57.57 33.51 -3.99
CA GLU A 366 57.62 32.52 -5.11
C GLU A 366 56.85 31.25 -4.72
N GLY A 367 55.94 30.68 -5.49
CA GLY A 367 55.77 30.46 -6.94
C GLY A 367 54.96 29.14 -7.01
N SER A 368 54.12 28.80 -8.00
CA SER A 368 54.39 28.39 -9.39
C SER A 368 53.12 27.59 -9.77
N THR A 369 52.24 27.85 -10.74
CA THR A 369 52.33 27.98 -12.22
C THR A 369 53.04 26.84 -12.95
N PHE A 370 52.28 26.07 -13.76
CA PHE A 370 52.54 25.64 -15.15
C PHE A 370 51.29 24.85 -15.65
N SER A 371 50.46 25.25 -16.64
CA SER A 371 50.64 25.44 -18.11
C SER A 371 51.08 24.14 -18.83
N ALA A 372 50.78 23.80 -20.09
CA ALA A 372 49.87 24.23 -21.14
C ALA A 372 50.06 23.26 -22.33
N THR A 373 49.12 23.30 -23.28
CA THR A 373 49.29 23.13 -24.74
C THR A 373 49.55 21.75 -25.39
N ASP A 374 48.71 21.54 -26.42
CA ASP A 374 48.94 20.97 -27.76
C ASP A 374 49.28 19.49 -27.93
N TYR A 375 48.38 18.75 -28.62
CA TYR A 375 48.67 18.18 -29.94
C TYR A 375 47.41 17.53 -30.57
N THR A 376 47.30 17.61 -31.90
CA THR A 376 46.26 16.95 -32.73
C THR A 376 46.85 15.68 -33.41
N PRO A 377 46.24 15.06 -34.45
CA PRO A 377 45.42 13.85 -34.35
C PRO A 377 45.93 12.68 -35.24
N ARG A 378 45.29 11.49 -35.21
CA ARG A 378 45.24 10.58 -36.39
C ARG A 378 44.23 9.42 -36.32
N ARG A 379 43.58 9.21 -37.48
CA ARG A 379 42.81 8.05 -37.99
C ARG A 379 43.53 6.69 -37.84
N SER A 380 42.83 5.54 -37.80
CA SER A 380 42.27 4.82 -38.97
C SER A 380 41.72 3.40 -38.67
N ARG A 381 40.66 3.03 -39.40
CA ARG A 381 40.37 1.76 -40.13
C ARG A 381 40.07 0.40 -39.43
N ARG A 382 38.92 -0.14 -39.87
CA ARG A 382 38.62 -1.48 -40.49
C ARG A 382 38.54 -2.77 -39.64
N THR A 383 37.28 -3.29 -39.50
CA THR A 383 36.70 -4.61 -39.94
C THR A 383 37.38 -5.96 -39.60
N PRO A 384 36.73 -7.15 -39.77
CA PRO A 384 35.35 -7.61 -39.47
C PRO A 384 35.28 -9.08 -38.93
N ALA A 385 34.06 -9.66 -38.93
CA ALA A 385 33.69 -11.08 -39.14
C ALA A 385 33.46 -11.99 -37.92
N PHE A 386 32.25 -12.57 -37.84
CA PHE A 386 32.04 -14.00 -38.08
C PHE A 386 30.59 -14.28 -38.53
N ARG A 387 30.47 -14.99 -39.66
CA ARG A 387 29.28 -15.68 -40.19
C ARG A 387 28.99 -16.90 -39.32
N SER A 388 27.74 -17.38 -39.30
CA SER A 388 27.34 -18.69 -39.85
C SER A 388 25.82 -18.86 -39.74
N VAL A 389 25.22 -19.22 -40.87
CA VAL A 389 23.84 -19.67 -41.09
C VAL A 389 23.98 -21.11 -41.61
N GLU A 390 23.26 -22.06 -41.04
CA GLU A 390 22.86 -23.37 -41.58
C GLU A 390 21.86 -23.92 -40.53
N SER A 391 20.54 -24.08 -40.74
CA SER A 391 19.72 -24.80 -41.73
C SER A 391 19.73 -26.33 -41.61
N GLU A 392 18.53 -26.92 -41.67
CA GLU A 392 18.15 -28.37 -41.69
C GLU A 392 17.85 -28.93 -40.28
N GLU A 393 16.71 -29.55 -39.94
CA GLU A 393 15.74 -30.45 -40.64
C GLU A 393 14.31 -30.14 -40.08
N ARG A 394 13.19 -30.01 -40.83
CA ARG A 394 12.28 -31.02 -41.44
C ARG A 394 12.09 -32.27 -40.56
N ASP A 395 10.91 -32.81 -40.21
CA ASP A 395 9.63 -32.90 -40.92
C ASP A 395 8.54 -33.58 -40.03
N ILE A 396 7.25 -33.38 -40.38
CA ILE A 396 6.03 -34.24 -40.14
C ILE A 396 5.41 -34.22 -38.71
N ILE A 397 4.24 -33.61 -38.43
CA ILE A 397 2.81 -33.89 -38.80
C ILE A 397 2.28 -35.28 -38.34
N ASN A 398 1.52 -35.32 -37.23
CA ASN A 398 0.17 -35.91 -37.08
C ASN A 398 -0.17 -36.22 -35.61
N GLY A 399 -1.43 -36.02 -35.21
CA GLY A 399 -1.97 -36.61 -33.98
C GLY A 399 -3.15 -35.87 -33.39
N VAL A 400 -4.33 -36.11 -33.95
CA VAL A 400 -5.66 -35.76 -33.42
C VAL A 400 -6.15 -36.90 -32.52
N ALA A 401 -6.98 -36.55 -31.52
CA ALA A 401 -7.83 -37.38 -30.65
C ALA A 401 -7.14 -38.15 -29.51
N ASP A 402 -7.49 -37.83 -28.26
CA ASP A 402 -8.71 -38.31 -27.58
C ASP A 402 -9.28 -37.23 -26.65
#